data_AF-A0A520FS25-F1
#
_entry.id   AF-A0A520FS25-F1
#
_cell.length_a   1.000
_cell.length_b   1.000
_cell.length_c   1.000
_cell.angle_alpha   90.00
_cell.angle_beta   90.00
_cell.angle_gamma   90.00
#
_symmetry.space_group_name_H-M   'P 1'
#
loop_
_entity.id
_entity.type
_entity.pdbx_description
1 polymer ?
#
loop_
_entity_poly.entity_id
_entity_poly.type
_entity_poly.pdbx_seq_one_letter_code
_entity_poly.pdbx_strand_id
1 'polypeptide(L)'
;MLALAVERTAGVHAYLVNAEHTAIARQAIGPRTRLCPEIKAVLDNRPDRARPISREHLSFYLALPNYTKDLLRLGFMDLIGRLAEVVAWWKAWWHGVRSTTLPIG
;
A
#
# COMPACT_ATOMS: atom_id res chain seq x y z
N MET A 1 -12.60 8.94 -9.02
CA MET A 1 -11.52 8.11 -9.62
C MET A 1 -11.82 6.62 -9.55
N LEU A 2 -12.08 6.03 -8.38
CA LEU A 2 -12.29 4.58 -8.25
C LEU A 2 -13.46 4.03 -9.09
N ALA A 3 -14.64 4.66 -9.05
CA ALA A 3 -15.79 4.23 -9.84
C ALA A 3 -15.49 4.20 -11.35
N LEU A 4 -14.87 5.27 -11.87
CA LEU A 4 -14.48 5.35 -13.28
C LEU A 4 -13.43 4.27 -13.64
N ALA A 5 -12.48 3.99 -12.76
CA ALA A 5 -11.49 2.94 -12.98
C ALA A 5 -12.15 1.55 -13.04
N VAL A 6 -13.10 1.26 -12.16
CA VAL A 6 -13.90 0.02 -12.18
C VAL A 6 -14.62 -0.15 -13.52
N GLU A 7 -15.16 0.92 -14.08
CA GLU A 7 -15.94 0.87 -15.32
C GLU A 7 -15.09 0.81 -16.59
N ARG A 8 -13.89 1.38 -16.59
CA ARG A 8 -13.15 1.68 -17.83
C ARG A 8 -11.75 1.07 -17.92
N THR A 9 -11.26 0.39 -16.88
CA THR A 9 -9.90 -0.16 -16.87
C THR A 9 -9.86 -1.62 -16.42
N ALA A 10 -8.69 -2.23 -16.51
CA ALA A 10 -8.45 -3.57 -15.99
C ALA A 10 -8.35 -3.64 -14.45
N GLY A 11 -8.34 -2.49 -13.75
CA GLY A 11 -8.17 -2.43 -12.30
C GLY A 11 -7.67 -1.10 -11.75
N VAL A 12 -7.43 -1.08 -10.45
CA VAL A 12 -6.97 0.09 -9.69
C VAL A 12 -5.53 -0.12 -9.22
N HIS A 13 -4.66 0.83 -9.57
CA HIS A 13 -3.30 0.90 -9.04
C HIS A 13 -3.25 1.89 -7.87
N ALA A 14 -2.98 1.41 -6.66
CA ALA A 14 -2.96 2.26 -5.47
C ALA A 14 -1.52 2.63 -5.13
N TYR A 15 -1.19 3.91 -5.12
CA TYR A 15 0.19 4.38 -5.02
C TYR A 15 0.46 5.09 -3.69
N LEU A 16 1.49 4.64 -2.98
CA LEU A 16 1.96 5.26 -1.73
C LEU A 16 0.84 5.42 -0.70
N VAL A 17 0.08 4.34 -0.54
CA VAL A 17 -1.00 4.22 0.44
C VAL A 17 -0.68 3.12 1.44
N ASN A 18 -1.33 3.16 2.59
CA ASN A 18 -1.19 2.14 3.62
C ASN A 18 -2.19 0.97 3.41
N ALA A 19 -2.10 -0.02 4.30
CA ALA A 19 -2.99 -1.18 4.27
C ALA A 19 -4.47 -0.81 4.52
N GLU A 20 -4.74 0.14 5.41
CA GLU A 20 -6.11 0.58 5.73
C GLU A 20 -6.78 1.25 4.53
N HIS A 21 -6.09 2.16 3.84
CA HIS A 21 -6.56 2.74 2.59
C HIS A 21 -6.77 1.66 1.53
N THR A 22 -5.87 0.68 1.45
CA THR A 22 -6.03 -0.45 0.53
C THR A 22 -7.29 -1.27 0.84
N ALA A 23 -7.63 -1.44 2.12
CA ALA A 23 -8.87 -2.09 2.56
C ALA A 23 -10.11 -1.26 2.20
N ILE A 24 -10.07 0.06 2.43
CA ILE A 24 -11.14 0.99 2.01
C ILE A 24 -11.34 0.92 0.49
N ALA A 25 -10.25 0.96 -0.28
CA ALA A 25 -10.30 0.84 -1.74
C ALA A 25 -10.91 -0.50 -2.16
N ARG A 26 -10.57 -1.60 -1.47
CA ARG A 26 -11.16 -2.93 -1.71
C ARG A 26 -12.67 -2.94 -1.48
N GLN A 27 -13.15 -2.33 -0.41
CA GLN A 27 -14.59 -2.20 -0.15
C GLN A 27 -15.28 -1.39 -1.26
N ALA A 28 -14.67 -0.29 -1.69
CA ALA A 28 -15.24 0.60 -2.69
C ALA A 28 -15.33 -0.01 -4.10
N ILE A 29 -14.35 -0.82 -4.52
CA ILE A 29 -14.30 -1.36 -5.90
C ILE A 29 -14.88 -2.77 -6.05
N GLY A 30 -15.30 -3.36 -4.92
CA GLY A 30 -15.83 -4.72 -4.85
C GLY A 30 -14.78 -5.82 -5.10
N PRO A 31 -15.16 -7.09 -4.96
CA PRO A 31 -14.22 -8.20 -5.00
C PRO A 31 -13.66 -8.51 -6.40
N ARG A 32 -14.40 -8.18 -7.47
CA ARG A 32 -14.06 -8.56 -8.85
C ARG A 32 -13.00 -7.68 -9.49
N THR A 33 -12.95 -6.41 -9.13
CA THR A 33 -11.99 -5.46 -9.72
C THR A 33 -10.60 -5.76 -9.19
N ARG A 34 -9.60 -5.82 -10.09
CA ARG A 34 -8.19 -5.98 -9.69
C ARG A 34 -7.74 -4.75 -8.90
N LEU A 35 -7.08 -4.97 -7.76
CA LEU A 35 -6.41 -3.93 -6.99
C LEU A 35 -4.94 -4.31 -6.91
N CYS A 36 -4.10 -3.40 -7.39
CA CYS A 36 -2.66 -3.55 -7.45
C CYS A 36 -2.02 -2.44 -6.61
N PRO A 37 -1.80 -2.65 -5.30
CA PRO A 37 -1.10 -1.67 -4.48
C PRO A 37 0.40 -1.68 -4.82
N GLU A 38 0.97 -0.50 -5.01
CA GLU A 38 2.41 -0.34 -5.10
C GLU A 38 3.02 -0.19 -3.70
N ILE A 39 3.87 -1.16 -3.36
CA ILE A 39 4.53 -1.23 -2.07
C ILE A 39 6.02 -0.97 -2.25
N LYS A 40 6.55 -0.05 -1.44
CA LYS A 40 7.98 0.22 -1.34
C LYS A 40 8.54 -0.62 -0.21
N ALA A 41 9.64 -1.30 -0.46
CA ALA A 41 10.29 -2.17 0.50
C ALA A 41 11.79 -1.93 0.50
N VAL A 42 12.38 -1.90 1.69
CA VAL A 42 13.83 -1.96 1.88
C VAL A 42 14.15 -3.34 2.43
N LEU A 43 14.91 -4.14 1.68
CA LEU A 43 15.34 -5.46 2.11
C LEU A 43 16.67 -5.34 2.87
N ASP A 44 16.60 -5.29 4.19
CA ASP A 44 17.77 -5.27 5.07
C ASP A 44 17.40 -5.99 6.38
N ASN A 45 18.36 -6.69 6.99
CA ASN A 45 18.17 -7.40 8.26
C ASN A 45 18.39 -6.49 9.49
N ARG A 46 18.81 -5.25 9.28
CA ARG A 46 19.12 -4.26 10.31
C ARG A 46 18.17 -3.06 10.22
N PRO A 47 17.20 -2.93 11.14
CA PRO A 47 16.23 -1.83 11.12
C PRO A 47 16.86 -0.43 11.21
N ASP A 48 17.99 -0.31 11.91
CA ASP A 48 18.76 0.93 12.02
C ASP A 48 19.32 1.42 10.67
N ARG A 49 19.58 0.51 9.73
CA ARG A 49 20.03 0.82 8.35
C ARG A 49 18.85 1.00 7.40
N ALA A 50 17.79 0.20 7.55
CA ALA A 50 16.62 0.25 6.67
C ALA A 50 15.78 1.52 6.84
N ARG A 51 15.65 2.01 8.07
CA ARG A 51 14.81 3.17 8.40
C ARG A 51 15.30 4.47 7.75
N PRO A 52 16.60 4.84 7.82
CA PRO A 52 17.11 6.01 7.11
C PRO A 52 16.84 5.98 5.61
N ILE A 53 17.10 4.86 4.93
CA ILE A 53 16.86 4.68 3.49
C ILE A 53 15.37 4.90 3.16
N SER A 54 14.49 4.30 3.96
CA SER A 54 13.05 4.46 3.81
C SER A 54 12.64 5.94 3.97
N ARG A 55 13.18 6.64 4.98
CA ARG A 55 12.89 8.06 5.22
C ARG A 55 13.39 8.95 4.10
N GLU A 56 14.59 8.70 3.59
CA GLU A 56 15.17 9.43 2.47
C GLU A 56 14.27 9.30 1.23
N HIS A 57 13.86 8.09 0.89
CA HIS A 57 12.93 7.86 -0.23
C HIS A 57 11.61 8.62 -0.08
N LEU A 58 11.06 8.67 1.14
CA LEU A 58 9.78 9.32 1.41
C LEU A 58 9.88 10.85 1.52
N SER A 59 11.08 11.38 1.78
CA SER A 59 11.29 12.80 2.04
C SER A 59 10.70 13.70 0.96
N PHE A 60 10.85 13.29 -0.31
CA PHE A 60 10.25 13.97 -1.45
C PHE A 60 8.72 14.04 -1.36
N TYR A 61 8.03 12.92 -1.08
CA TYR A 61 6.58 12.89 -0.99
C TYR A 61 6.06 13.63 0.24
N LEU A 62 6.81 13.62 1.33
CA LEU A 62 6.46 14.34 2.56
C LEU A 62 6.61 15.87 2.41
N ALA A 63 7.35 16.34 1.41
CA ALA A 63 7.39 17.76 1.07
C ALA A 63 6.15 18.20 0.25
N LEU A 64 5.33 17.27 -0.25
CA LEU A 64 4.18 17.56 -1.09
C LEU A 64 2.91 17.70 -0.24
N PRO A 65 2.22 18.87 -0.24
CA PRO A 65 1.05 19.12 0.61
C PRO A 65 -0.14 18.18 0.36
N ASN A 66 -0.31 17.70 -0.87
CA ASN A 66 -1.36 16.75 -1.22
C ASN A 66 -1.12 15.39 -0.56
N TYR A 67 0.12 14.90 -0.58
CA TYR A 67 0.48 13.62 0.04
C TYR A 67 0.39 13.69 1.56
N THR A 68 0.95 14.74 2.16
CA THR A 68 0.92 14.91 3.62
C THR A 68 -0.50 15.07 4.16
N LYS A 69 -1.39 15.83 3.48
CA LYS A 69 -2.80 15.95 3.88
C LYS A 69 -3.54 14.62 3.83
N ASP A 70 -3.36 13.83 2.77
CA ASP A 70 -4.00 12.51 2.67
C ASP A 70 -3.48 11.54 3.72
N LEU A 71 -2.17 11.55 3.99
CA LEU A 71 -1.57 10.75 5.07
C LEU A 71 -2.08 11.18 6.45
N LEU A 72 -2.20 12.48 6.72
CA LEU A 72 -2.73 12.99 7.99
C LEU A 72 -4.20 12.62 8.19
N ARG A 73 -5.03 12.73 7.15
CA ARG A 73 -6.46 12.35 7.18
C ARG A 73 -6.65 10.87 7.53
N LEU A 74 -5.69 10.04 7.17
CA LEU A 74 -5.69 8.61 7.46
C LEU A 74 -5.02 8.27 8.82
N GLY A 75 -4.75 9.26 9.68
CA GLY A 75 -4.28 9.06 11.06
C GLY A 75 -2.77 8.75 11.20
N PHE A 76 -1.96 9.15 10.22
CA PHE A 76 -0.69 8.47 9.94
C PHE A 76 0.60 9.25 10.27
N MET A 77 0.60 10.04 11.35
CA MET A 77 1.81 10.76 11.82
C MET A 77 2.98 9.85 12.22
N ASP A 78 2.71 8.63 12.70
CA ASP A 78 3.72 7.71 13.26
C ASP A 78 4.43 6.83 12.20
N LEU A 79 4.01 6.91 10.93
CA LEU A 79 4.44 5.97 9.90
C LEU A 79 5.89 6.20 9.41
N ILE A 80 6.44 7.39 9.59
CA ILE A 80 7.83 7.72 9.21
C ILE A 80 8.82 6.75 9.92
N GLY A 81 8.45 6.16 11.06
CA GLY A 81 9.23 5.12 11.76
C GLY A 81 8.88 3.66 11.45
N ARG A 82 7.67 3.37 10.93
CA ARG A 82 7.09 2.01 10.82
C ARG A 82 7.04 1.43 9.39
N LEU A 83 7.36 2.21 8.36
CA LEU A 83 7.41 1.70 6.96
C LEU A 83 8.42 0.57 6.73
N ALA A 84 9.35 0.35 7.66
CA ALA A 84 10.24 -0.81 7.65
C ALA A 84 9.51 -2.15 7.84
N GLU A 85 8.25 -2.17 8.29
CA GLU A 85 7.54 -3.42 8.63
C GLU A 85 6.58 -3.95 7.53
N VAL A 86 6.51 -3.27 6.38
CA VAL A 86 5.53 -3.61 5.33
C VAL A 86 5.78 -4.99 4.68
N VAL A 87 7.03 -5.50 4.71
CA VAL A 87 7.39 -6.80 4.13
C VAL A 87 6.83 -7.98 4.96
N ALA A 88 6.79 -7.86 6.29
CA ALA A 88 6.37 -8.95 7.17
C ALA A 88 4.85 -9.19 7.11
N TRP A 89 4.06 -8.11 7.05
CA TRP A 89 2.61 -8.20 6.94
C TRP A 89 2.15 -8.70 5.56
N TRP A 90 2.87 -8.32 4.49
CA TRP A 90 2.55 -8.79 3.14
C TRP A 90 2.71 -10.31 2.99
N LYS A 91 3.70 -10.95 3.61
CA LYS A 91 3.77 -12.42 3.62
C LYS A 91 2.50 -13.03 4.24
N ALA A 92 2.02 -12.50 5.36
CA ALA A 92 0.80 -12.98 6.00
C ALA A 92 -0.44 -12.77 5.11
N TRP A 93 -0.56 -11.62 4.45
CA TRP A 93 -1.65 -11.33 3.51
C TRP A 93 -1.58 -12.17 2.23
N TRP A 94 -0.40 -12.29 1.61
CA TRP A 94 -0.15 -13.09 0.40
C TRP A 94 -0.41 -14.59 0.63
N HIS A 95 -0.03 -15.11 1.79
CA HIS A 95 -0.36 -16.49 2.17
C HIS A 95 -1.84 -16.66 2.52
N GLY A 96 -2.53 -15.63 3.02
CA GLY A 96 -3.98 -15.63 3.25
C GLY A 96 -4.83 -15.58 1.98
N VAL A 97 -4.36 -14.94 0.90
CA VAL A 97 -5.07 -14.81 -0.39
C VAL A 97 -5.03 -16.11 -1.22
N ARG A 98 -4.14 -17.07 -0.94
CA ARG A 98 -4.09 -18.36 -1.65
C ARG A 98 -5.23 -19.34 -1.31
N SER A 99 -6.08 -19.08 -0.31
CA SER A 99 -7.18 -20.01 0.01
C SER A 99 -8.36 -19.95 -0.98
N THR A 100 -8.40 -18.95 -1.87
CA THR A 100 -9.29 -18.91 -3.03
C THR A 100 -8.52 -19.27 -4.30
N THR A 101 -8.30 -20.56 -4.50
CA THR A 101 -7.90 -21.15 -5.78
C THR A 101 -8.87 -20.70 -6.88
N LEU A 102 -8.40 -19.83 -7.77
CA LEU A 102 -8.95 -19.70 -9.12
C LEU A 102 -8.44 -20.91 -9.91
N PRO A 103 -9.32 -21.74 -10.52
CA PRO A 103 -8.89 -22.80 -11.40
C PRO A 103 -8.37 -22.16 -12.68
N ILE A 104 -7.08 -22.38 -12.96
CA ILE A 104 -6.48 -22.11 -14.26
C ILE A 104 -6.37 -23.46 -14.95
N GLY A 105 -7.21 -23.66 -15.98
CA GLY A 105 -6.95 -24.63 -17.04
C GLY A 105 -5.96 -24.08 -18.06
#